data_AF-A0AAW8DA93-F1
#
_entry.id   AF-A0AAW8DA93-F1
#
_cell.length_a   1.000
_cell.length_b   1.000
_cell.length_c   1.000
_cell.angle_alpha   90.00
_cell.angle_beta   90.00
_cell.angle_gamma   90.00
#
_symmetry.space_group_name_H-M   'P 1'
#
loop_
_entity.id
_entity.type
_entity.pdbx_description
1 polymer ?
#
loop_
_entity_poly.entity_id
_entity_poly.type
_entity_poly.pdbx_seq_one_letter_code
_entity_poly.pdbx_strand_id
1 'polypeptide(L)' 'MAKNKPIGDNARVGAVKDRSQVFNPTNQVWTKRDSDSGRFMDQKAAGEPFKGVRKEKPSN' A
#
# COMPACT_ATOMS: atom_id res chain seq x y z
N MET A 1 0.60 14.39 32.42
CA MET A 1 1.49 14.97 31.40
C MET A 1 0.78 14.95 30.05
N ALA A 2 0.49 16.10 29.45
CA ALA A 2 -0.04 16.16 28.09
C ALA A 2 1.09 15.78 27.11
N LYS A 3 0.98 14.64 26.44
CA LYS A 3 1.97 14.18 25.46
C LYS A 3 1.66 14.88 24.14
N ASN A 4 2.27 16.04 23.90
CA ASN A 4 2.19 16.71 22.61
C ASN A 4 2.85 15.78 21.58
N LYS A 5 2.05 15.12 20.74
CA LYS A 5 2.58 14.30 19.64
C LYS A 5 3.45 15.21 18.76
N PRO A 6 4.60 14.75 18.25
CA PRO A 6 5.37 15.54 17.30
C PRO A 6 4.48 15.82 16.08
N ILE A 7 4.01 17.05 15.98
CA ILE A 7 3.37 17.58 14.78
C ILE A 7 4.52 17.72 13.78
N GLY A 8 4.54 16.87 12.74
CA GLY A 8 5.49 17.06 11.63
C GLY A 8 6.33 15.86 11.18
N ASP A 9 6.01 14.61 11.55
CA ASP A 9 6.83 13.45 11.12
C ASP A 9 6.72 13.10 9.61
N ASN A 10 6.07 13.95 8.80
CA ASN A 10 5.69 13.68 7.39
C ASN A 10 4.97 12.33 7.17
N ALA A 11 4.57 11.67 8.26
CA ALA A 11 3.89 10.40 8.23
C ALA A 11 2.45 10.63 7.78
N ARG A 12 2.10 10.02 6.65
CA ARG A 12 0.74 10.08 6.11
C ARG A 12 -0.24 9.50 7.11
N VAL A 13 -1.22 10.32 7.51
CA VAL A 13 -2.33 9.88 8.34
C VAL A 13 -3.47 9.47 7.43
N GLY A 14 -3.71 8.16 7.31
CA GLY A 14 -4.83 7.59 6.54
C GLY A 14 -4.40 6.69 5.38
N ALA A 15 -5.41 6.10 4.73
CA ALA A 15 -5.20 5.16 3.62
C ALA A 15 -4.79 5.87 2.33
N VAL A 16 -3.94 5.22 1.54
CA VAL A 16 -3.56 5.65 0.19
C VAL A 16 -4.69 5.27 -0.78
N LYS A 17 -5.38 6.28 -1.34
CA LYS A 17 -6.53 6.05 -2.26
C LYS A 17 -6.10 5.82 -3.71
N ASP A 18 -5.04 6.50 -4.14
CA ASP A 18 -4.56 6.47 -5.55
C ASP A 18 -3.65 5.26 -5.84
N ARG A 19 -3.55 4.33 -4.89
CA ARG A 19 -2.77 3.10 -5.02
C ARG A 19 -3.60 1.92 -4.60
N SER A 20 -3.42 0.84 -5.33
CA SER A 20 -3.91 -0.48 -4.97
C SER A 20 -2.75 -1.47 -4.89
N GLN A 21 -3.00 -2.64 -4.33
CA GLN A 21 -2.04 -3.73 -4.31
C GLN A 21 -2.70 -5.04 -4.70
N VAL A 22 -1.96 -5.86 -5.42
CA VAL A 22 -2.35 -7.20 -5.86
C VAL A 22 -1.32 -8.21 -5.36
N PHE A 23 -1.80 -9.39 -4.96
CA PHE A 23 -0.94 -10.50 -4.57
C PHE A 23 -0.49 -11.24 -5.81
N ASN A 24 0.81 -11.43 -5.97
CA ASN A 24 1.38 -12.27 -7.03
C ASN A 24 1.56 -13.70 -6.48
N PRO A 25 0.78 -14.69 -6.96
CA PRO A 25 0.87 -16.06 -6.45
C PRO A 25 2.16 -16.78 -6.87
N THR A 26 2.86 -16.33 -7.91
CA THR A 26 4.08 -16.98 -8.44
C THR A 26 5.25 -16.83 -7.48
N ASN A 27 5.44 -15.63 -6.93
CA ASN A 27 6.54 -15.32 -6.01
C ASN A 27 6.05 -14.96 -4.60
N GLN A 28 4.75 -15.07 -4.36
CA GLN A 28 4.10 -14.89 -3.06
C GLN A 28 4.33 -13.52 -2.42
N VAL A 29 4.50 -12.47 -3.22
CA VAL A 29 4.68 -11.10 -2.73
C VAL A 29 3.61 -10.14 -3.26
N TRP A 30 3.48 -9.00 -2.59
CA TRP A 30 2.53 -7.96 -2.97
C TRP A 30 3.18 -6.95 -3.90
N THR A 31 2.48 -6.62 -4.98
CA THR A 31 2.86 -5.59 -5.93
C THR A 31 1.89 -4.42 -5.84
N LYS A 32 2.42 -3.21 -5.75
CA LYS A 32 1.68 -1.95 -5.78
C LYS A 32 1.38 -1.57 -7.21
N ARG A 33 0.14 -1.16 -7.45
CA ARG A 33 -0.37 -0.70 -8.73
C ARG A 33 -0.91 0.71 -8.59
N ASP A 34 -0.69 1.51 -9.60
CA ASP A 34 -1.29 2.83 -9.72
C ASP A 34 -2.78 2.67 -10.09
N SER A 35 -3.67 3.27 -9.31
CA SER A 35 -5.12 3.09 -9.48
C SER A 35 -5.64 3.70 -10.79
N ASP A 36 -4.97 4.72 -11.32
CA ASP A 36 -5.45 5.49 -12.48
C ASP A 36 -4.92 4.91 -13.79
N SER A 37 -3.62 4.67 -13.85
CA SER A 37 -2.94 4.14 -15.05
C SER A 37 -2.88 2.61 -15.11
N GLY A 38 -3.12 1.94 -13.98
CA GLY A 38 -3.00 0.48 -13.89
C GLY A 38 -1.58 -0.04 -14.03
N ARG A 39 -0.55 0.81 -13.94
CA ARG A 39 0.86 0.40 -14.03
C ARG A 39 1.34 -0.21 -12.73
N PHE A 40 2.19 -1.23 -12.82
CA PHE A 40 2.93 -1.74 -11.66
C PHE A 40 4.03 -0.75 -11.28
N MET A 41 4.15 -0.47 -9.99
CA MET A 41 5.00 0.60 -9.48
C MET A 41 6.16 0.03 -8.65
N ASP A 42 5.83 -0.84 -7.72
CA ASP A 42 6.75 -1.27 -6.66
C ASP A 42 6.33 -2.65 -6.16
N GLN A 43 7.28 -3.48 -5.75
CA GLN A 43 7.04 -4.84 -5.26
C GLN A 43 7.73 -5.02 -3.92
N LYS A 44 7.04 -5.69 -3.00
CA LYS A 44 7.63 -6.06 -1.72
C LYS A 44 8.71 -7.12 -1.91
N ALA A 45 9.80 -6.98 -1.14
CA ALA A 45 10.78 -8.04 -0.97
C ALA A 45 10.26 -9.21 -0.10
N ALA A 46 9.19 -9.00 0.69
CA ALA A 46 8.61 -9.97 1.63
C ALA A 46 7.10 -10.15 1.40
N GLY A 47 6.53 -11.24 1.90
CA GLY A 47 5.14 -11.65 1.62
C GLY A 47 4.04 -10.79 2.26
N GLU A 48 4.39 -9.78 3.06
CA GLU A 48 3.40 -8.92 3.72
C GLU A 48 2.93 -7.76 2.82
N PRO A 49 1.65 -7.38 2.91
CA PRO A 49 1.10 -6.27 2.12
C PRO A 49 1.72 -4.92 2.47
N PHE A 50 1.58 -3.95 1.57
CA PHE A 50 1.88 -2.56 1.84
C PHE A 50 0.89 -2.01 2.89
N LYS A 51 1.43 -1.43 3.96
CA LYS A 51 0.63 -0.79 5.01
C LYS A 51 -0.14 0.40 4.42
N GLY A 52 -1.45 0.44 4.66
CA GLY A 52 -2.31 1.55 4.24
C GLY A 52 -2.65 1.59 2.75
N VAL A 53 -2.32 0.56 1.96
CA VAL A 53 -2.71 0.46 0.54
C VAL A 53 -3.85 -0.54 0.41
N ARG A 54 -4.91 -0.21 -0.35
CA ARG A 54 -6.07 -1.10 -0.53
C ARG A 54 -5.70 -2.33 -1.37
N LYS A 55 -6.21 -3.51 -1.00
CA LYS A 55 -6.11 -4.71 -1.85
C LYS A 55 -7.11 -4.61 -3.00
N GLU A 56 -6.69 -5.02 -4.20
CA GLU A 56 -7.60 -5.09 -5.34
C GLU A 56 -8.67 -6.18 -5.11
N LYS A 57 -9.87 -5.94 -5.63
CA LYS A 57 -10.91 -6.98 -5.65
C LYS A 57 -10.48 -8.05 -6.66
N PRO A 58 -10.72 -9.34 -6.38
CA PRO A 58 -10.55 -10.36 -7.40
C PRO A 58 -11.45 -10.03 -8.59
N SER A 59 -10.89 -10.08 -9.80
CA SER A 59 -11.68 -10.00 -11.03
C SER A 59 -12.62 -11.21 -11.06
N ASN A 60 -13.92 -10.95 -11.17
CA ASN A 60 -14.94 -11.98 -11.31
C ASN A 60 -15.10 -12.40 -12.78
#